data_AF-E0DGG8-F1
#
_entry.id   AF-E0DGG8-F1
#
_cell.length_a   1.000
_cell.length_b   1.000
_cell.length_c   1.000
_cell.angle_alpha   90.00
_cell.angle_beta   90.00
_cell.angle_gamma   90.00
#
_symmetry.space_group_name_H-M   'P 1'
#
loop_
_entity.id
_entity.type
_entity.pdbx_description
1 polymer ?
#
loop_
_entity_poly.entity_id
_entity_poly.type
_entity_poly.pdbx_seq_one_letter_code
_entity_poly.pdbx_strand_id
1 'polypeptide(L)'
;MISVSDFYDYAYNEFRDELWITHESWFFDNDVYIKAGIWTYYGAHYEFYITDATIDLIHTHDRTILEEWDVDPRIERPFYWSDHCIQFVTDDTSMDEPYAAEIRITGSKFLWFRTIIRLRSRKADQGGFQSLA
;
A
#
# COMPACT_ATOMS: atom_id res chain seq x y z
N MET A 1 16.78 0.90 8.57
CA MET A 1 16.19 1.17 7.26
C MET A 1 15.98 -0.18 6.62
N ILE A 2 14.74 -0.52 6.26
CA ILE A 2 14.49 -1.81 5.60
C ILE A 2 14.99 -1.71 4.15
N SER A 3 15.41 -2.80 3.53
CA SER A 3 15.86 -2.77 2.14
C SER A 3 14.67 -2.77 1.16
N VAL A 4 14.88 -2.29 -0.06
CA VAL A 4 13.91 -2.39 -1.15
C VAL A 4 13.51 -3.86 -1.40
N SER A 5 14.47 -4.79 -1.32
CA SER A 5 14.21 -6.23 -1.47
C SER A 5 13.24 -6.75 -0.42
N ASP A 6 13.44 -6.37 0.85
CA ASP A 6 12.57 -6.81 1.93
C ASP A 6 11.12 -6.32 1.75
N PHE A 7 10.94 -5.12 1.18
CA PHE A 7 9.60 -4.63 0.84
C PHE A 7 8.95 -5.49 -0.24
N TYR A 8 9.67 -5.79 -1.33
CA TYR A 8 9.13 -6.63 -2.40
C TYR A 8 8.75 -8.02 -1.90
N ASP A 9 9.61 -8.64 -1.09
CA ASP A 9 9.33 -9.93 -0.48
C ASP A 9 8.12 -9.86 0.45
N TYR A 10 7.99 -8.79 1.24
CA TYR A 10 6.82 -8.57 2.09
C TYR A 10 5.54 -8.40 1.27
N ALA A 11 5.52 -7.49 0.30
CA ALA A 11 4.35 -7.20 -0.52
C ALA A 11 3.90 -8.44 -1.29
N TYR A 12 4.84 -9.19 -1.86
CA TYR A 12 4.53 -10.46 -2.53
C TYR A 12 3.91 -11.48 -1.57
N ASN A 13 4.50 -11.69 -0.38
CA ASN A 13 3.98 -12.68 0.55
C ASN A 13 2.63 -12.29 1.18
N GLU A 14 2.39 -11.01 1.38
CA GLU A 14 1.18 -10.51 2.02
C GLU A 14 -0.01 -10.43 1.05
N PHE A 15 0.22 -10.06 -0.23
CA PHE A 15 -0.86 -9.70 -1.15
C PHE A 15 -0.97 -10.53 -2.43
N ARG A 16 -0.08 -11.50 -2.69
CA ARG A 16 -0.12 -12.28 -3.96
C ARG A 16 -1.46 -12.96 -4.26
N ASP A 17 -2.24 -13.27 -3.22
CA ASP A 17 -3.51 -13.96 -3.32
C ASP A 17 -4.72 -12.99 -3.27
N GLU A 18 -4.45 -11.69 -3.14
CA GLU A 18 -5.45 -10.62 -3.09
C GLU A 18 -5.80 -10.09 -4.48
N LEU A 19 -6.99 -9.51 -4.61
CA LEU A 19 -7.47 -8.96 -5.89
C LEU A 19 -6.84 -7.61 -6.23
N TRP A 20 -6.62 -6.77 -5.21
CA TRP A 20 -6.02 -5.44 -5.32
C TRP A 20 -5.44 -5.01 -3.97
N ILE A 21 -4.57 -4.01 -4.01
CA ILE A 21 -4.07 -3.28 -2.85
C ILE A 21 -4.50 -1.82 -3.01
N THR A 22 -5.39 -1.37 -2.14
CA THR A 22 -5.83 0.03 -2.10
C THR A 22 -4.79 0.88 -1.42
N HIS A 23 -4.47 2.01 -2.04
CA HIS A 23 -3.58 3.02 -1.53
C HIS A 23 -4.36 4.32 -1.34
N GLU A 24 -4.16 4.97 -0.22
CA GLU A 24 -4.69 6.31 0.07
C GLU A 24 -3.52 7.24 0.38
N SER A 25 -3.58 8.49 -0.09
CA SER A 25 -2.51 9.46 0.18
C SER A 25 -2.97 10.75 0.83
N TRP A 26 -2.05 11.35 1.59
CA TRP A 26 -2.20 12.66 2.20
C TRP A 26 -0.96 13.50 1.94
N PHE A 27 -1.20 14.75 1.55
CA PHE A 27 -0.19 15.73 1.20
C PHE A 27 0.01 16.72 2.34
N PHE A 28 1.27 16.92 2.74
CA PHE A 28 1.66 17.84 3.81
C PHE A 28 2.79 18.74 3.32
N ASP A 29 2.47 19.95 2.88
CA ASP A 29 3.40 20.82 2.16
C ASP A 29 4.02 20.08 0.95
N ASN A 30 5.31 19.74 1.00
CA ASN A 30 6.00 18.97 -0.02
C ASN A 30 6.10 17.48 0.33
N ASP A 31 5.62 17.03 1.48
CA ASP A 31 5.72 15.64 1.90
C ASP A 31 4.46 14.86 1.52
N VAL A 32 4.63 13.56 1.30
CA VAL A 32 3.54 12.63 0.95
C VAL A 32 3.54 11.47 1.92
N TYR A 33 2.37 11.19 2.49
CA TYR A 33 2.11 10.02 3.29
C TYR A 33 1.12 9.11 2.58
N ILE A 34 1.43 7.81 2.51
CA ILE A 34 0.61 6.82 1.82
C ILE A 34 0.32 5.69 2.78
N LYS A 35 -0.94 5.28 2.86
CA LYS A 35 -1.36 4.05 3.52
C LYS A 35 -1.81 3.05 2.47
N ALA A 36 -1.54 1.77 2.70
CA ALA A 36 -1.98 0.74 1.80
C ALA A 36 -2.46 -0.52 2.50
N GLY A 37 -3.44 -1.18 1.90
CA GLY A 37 -3.99 -2.46 2.35
C GLY A 37 -5.18 -2.91 1.50
N ILE A 38 -5.72 -4.09 1.78
CA ILE A 38 -6.92 -4.62 1.11
C ILE A 38 -8.14 -3.73 1.42
N TRP A 39 -8.19 -3.24 2.66
CA TRP A 39 -9.17 -2.29 3.16
C TRP A 39 -8.48 -1.37 4.15
N THR A 40 -7.97 -0.26 3.64
CA THR A 40 -7.31 0.83 4.40
C THR A 40 -8.12 1.24 5.65
N TYR A 41 -9.45 1.23 5.57
CA TYR A 41 -10.37 1.50 6.69
C TYR A 41 -10.23 0.54 7.88
N TYR A 42 -9.92 -0.74 7.64
CA TYR A 42 -9.75 -1.76 8.70
C TYR A 42 -8.32 -1.86 9.22
N GLY A 43 -7.42 -1.07 8.66
CA GLY A 43 -6.01 -0.99 9.03
C GLY A 43 -5.12 -1.11 7.80
N ALA A 44 -4.13 -0.21 7.72
CA ALA A 44 -3.06 -0.35 6.74
C ALA A 44 -2.26 -1.62 7.05
N HIS A 45 -1.74 -2.26 6.00
CA HIS A 45 -0.73 -3.31 6.08
C HIS A 45 0.67 -2.71 5.96
N TYR A 46 0.81 -1.66 5.14
CA TYR A 46 2.00 -0.83 5.13
C TYR A 46 1.71 0.65 4.92
N GLU A 47 2.69 1.46 5.28
CA GLU A 47 2.65 2.90 5.18
C GLU A 47 3.98 3.43 4.63
N PHE A 48 3.90 4.46 3.79
CA PHE A 48 5.04 5.23 3.31
C PHE A 48 4.97 6.67 3.80
N TYR A 49 6.13 7.22 4.16
CA TYR A 49 6.32 8.64 4.34
C TYR A 49 7.50 9.10 3.48
N ILE A 50 7.24 10.02 2.57
CA ILE A 50 8.17 10.49 1.54
C ILE A 50 8.35 11.99 1.71
N THR A 51 9.58 12.44 1.94
CA THR A 51 9.87 13.87 2.12
C THR A 51 10.27 14.54 0.81
N ASP A 52 9.97 15.83 0.68
CA ASP A 52 10.25 16.64 -0.52
C ASP A 52 9.79 15.93 -1.81
N ALA A 53 8.57 15.41 -1.76
CA ALA A 53 7.98 14.59 -2.80
C ALA A 53 7.59 15.41 -4.03
N THR A 54 7.84 14.83 -5.20
CA THR A 54 7.25 15.25 -6.48
C THR A 54 6.49 14.07 -7.06
N ILE A 55 5.31 14.33 -7.62
CA ILE A 55 4.45 13.32 -8.21
C ILE A 55 4.28 13.57 -9.70
N ASP A 56 4.56 12.54 -10.48
CA ASP A 56 4.25 12.45 -11.90
C ASP A 56 3.10 11.45 -12.11
N LEU A 57 2.08 11.86 -12.85
CA LEU A 57 1.02 10.99 -13.35
C LEU A 57 1.38 10.60 -14.78
N ILE A 58 1.44 9.29 -15.04
CA ILE A 58 1.82 8.72 -16.32
C ILE A 58 0.59 7.99 -16.88
N HIS A 59 0.31 8.16 -18.17
CA HIS A 59 -0.86 7.57 -18.83
C HIS A 59 -2.22 7.94 -18.20
N THR A 60 -2.25 9.05 -17.45
CA THR A 60 -3.48 9.69 -16.97
C THR A 60 -3.23 11.16 -16.70
N HIS A 61 -4.28 11.97 -16.84
CA HIS A 61 -4.31 13.36 -16.41
C HIS A 61 -5.27 13.57 -15.23
N ASP A 62 -5.95 12.50 -14.80
CA ASP A 62 -6.89 12.54 -13.70
C ASP A 62 -6.14 12.58 -12.37
N ARG A 63 -6.28 13.70 -11.67
CA ARG A 63 -5.61 13.91 -10.37
C ARG A 63 -6.38 13.30 -9.22
N THR A 64 -7.64 12.86 -9.42
CA THR A 64 -8.44 12.23 -8.36
C THR A 64 -7.84 10.90 -7.92
N ILE A 65 -7.11 10.21 -8.81
CA ILE A 65 -6.33 9.00 -8.52
C ILE A 65 -5.26 9.21 -7.43
N LEU A 66 -4.90 10.46 -7.11
CA LEU A 66 -3.95 10.74 -6.03
C LEU A 66 -4.60 10.64 -4.65
N GLU A 67 -5.93 10.72 -4.54
CA GLU A 67 -6.61 10.55 -3.26
C GLU A 67 -6.64 9.06 -2.87
N GLU A 68 -7.02 8.21 -3.81
CA GLU A 68 -7.11 6.75 -3.65
C GLU A 68 -6.84 6.05 -4.98
N TRP A 69 -6.06 4.96 -4.96
CA TRP A 69 -5.81 4.13 -6.14
C TRP A 69 -5.59 2.65 -5.78
N ASP A 70 -5.98 1.78 -6.70
CA ASP A 70 -5.80 0.34 -6.56
C ASP A 70 -4.63 -0.16 -7.42
N VAL A 71 -3.92 -1.15 -6.88
CA VAL A 71 -2.83 -1.86 -7.55
C VAL A 71 -3.15 -3.34 -7.57
N ASP A 72 -3.22 -3.96 -8.74
CA ASP A 72 -3.38 -5.42 -8.85
C ASP A 72 -2.03 -6.11 -8.55
N PRO A 73 -1.88 -6.83 -7.42
CA PRO A 73 -0.60 -7.44 -7.04
C PRO A 73 -0.20 -8.63 -7.94
N ARG A 74 -1.08 -9.08 -8.84
CA ARG A 74 -0.89 -10.29 -9.67
C ARG A 74 -0.28 -9.97 -11.03
N ILE A 75 -0.23 -8.69 -11.43
CA ILE A 75 0.41 -8.29 -12.68
C ILE A 75 1.94 -8.40 -12.56
N GLU A 76 2.63 -8.43 -13.71
CA GLU A 76 4.09 -8.41 -13.69
C GLU A 76 4.59 -7.05 -13.19
N ARG A 77 5.29 -7.03 -12.04
CA ARG A 77 5.93 -5.85 -11.43
C ARG A 77 4.94 -4.70 -11.12
N PRO A 78 4.00 -4.90 -10.16
CA PRO A 78 3.05 -3.86 -9.76
C PRO A 78 3.70 -2.63 -9.10
N PHE A 79 4.93 -2.78 -8.63
CA PHE A 79 5.72 -1.72 -7.99
C PHE A 79 7.11 -1.59 -8.63
N TYR A 80 7.58 -0.36 -8.77
CA TYR A 80 9.00 -0.05 -8.99
C TYR A 80 9.53 0.83 -7.85
N TRP A 81 10.52 0.36 -7.09
CA TRP A 81 11.13 1.12 -6.00
C TRP A 81 12.66 1.17 -6.15
N SER A 82 13.20 2.38 -6.08
CA SER A 82 14.63 2.73 -5.99
C SER A 82 14.88 3.74 -4.86
N ASP A 83 16.13 4.09 -4.58
CA ASP A 83 16.52 4.97 -3.46
C ASP A 83 15.78 6.33 -3.43
N HIS A 84 15.33 6.82 -4.59
CA HIS A 84 14.72 8.15 -4.74
C HIS A 84 13.34 8.14 -5.41
N CYS A 85 12.78 6.97 -5.69
CA CYS A 85 11.55 6.87 -6.47
C CYS A 85 10.79 5.61 -6.11
N ILE A 86 9.49 5.75 -5.84
CA ILE A 86 8.53 4.65 -5.87
C ILE A 86 7.52 4.92 -6.98
N GLN A 87 7.10 3.86 -7.66
CA GLN A 87 6.11 3.93 -8.72
C GLN A 87 5.12 2.77 -8.55
N PHE A 88 3.85 3.11 -8.73
CA PHE A 88 2.72 2.19 -8.67
C PHE A 88 2.12 2.09 -10.06
N VAL A 89 1.93 0.86 -10.54
CA VAL A 89 1.10 0.60 -11.73
C VAL A 89 -0.31 0.35 -11.23
N THR A 90 -1.24 1.24 -11.59
CA THR A 90 -2.62 1.15 -11.12
C THR A 90 -3.40 0.16 -11.97
N ASP A 91 -4.47 -0.41 -11.43
CA ASP A 91 -5.42 -1.17 -12.26
C ASP A 91 -6.40 -0.28 -13.03
N ASP A 92 -6.43 1.03 -12.72
CA ASP A 92 -7.17 2.03 -13.46
C ASP A 92 -6.62 2.18 -14.89
N THR A 93 -7.43 1.77 -15.85
CA THR A 93 -7.28 2.13 -17.25
C THR A 93 -8.23 3.28 -17.52
N SER A 94 -7.73 4.51 -17.55
CA SER A 94 -8.53 5.62 -18.06
C SER A 94 -9.00 5.25 -19.47
N MET A 95 -10.29 5.46 -19.78
CA MET A 95 -10.91 5.03 -21.05
C MET A 95 -10.18 5.54 -22.31
N ASP A 96 -9.35 6.57 -22.15
CA ASP A 96 -8.68 7.29 -23.21
C ASP A 96 -7.23 6.83 -23.48
N GLU A 97 -6.64 5.99 -22.61
CA GLU A 97 -5.24 5.56 -22.72
C GLU A 97 -5.13 4.02 -22.82
N PRO A 98 -4.27 3.48 -23.72
CA PRO A 98 -4.14 2.04 -23.93
C PRO A 98 -3.32 1.33 -22.84
N TYR A 99 -2.83 2.08 -21.86
CA TYR A 99 -1.98 1.60 -20.77
C TYR A 99 -2.64 1.89 -19.43
N ALA A 100 -2.34 1.05 -18.43
CA ALA A 100 -2.65 1.34 -17.04
C ALA A 100 -2.03 2.69 -16.64
N ALA A 101 -2.74 3.46 -15.83
CA ALA A 101 -2.16 4.65 -15.23
C ALA A 101 -1.01 4.27 -14.28
N GLU A 102 -0.03 5.16 -14.17
CA GLU A 102 1.06 4.97 -13.21
C GLU A 102 1.23 6.23 -12.38
N ILE A 103 1.42 6.02 -11.08
CA ILE A 103 1.75 7.09 -10.14
C ILE A 103 3.22 6.93 -9.78
N ARG A 104 4.03 7.90 -10.19
CA ARG A 104 5.45 7.94 -9.85
C ARG A 104 5.69 9.04 -8.82
N ILE A 105 6.31 8.67 -7.70
CA ILE A 105 6.61 9.57 -6.58
C ILE A 105 8.11 9.54 -6.34
N THR A 106 8.75 10.68 -6.56
CA THR A 106 10.17 10.90 -6.24
C THR A 106 10.29 11.68 -4.95
N GLY A 107 11.36 11.48 -4.17
CA GLY A 107 11.56 12.22 -2.92
C GLY A 107 12.98 12.15 -2.38
N SER A 108 13.27 12.97 -1.37
CA SER A 108 14.59 13.05 -0.74
C SER A 108 14.83 11.93 0.28
N LYS A 109 13.76 11.42 0.91
CA LYS A 109 13.82 10.32 1.89
C LYS A 109 12.56 9.48 1.83
N PHE A 110 12.74 8.17 1.90
CA PHE A 110 11.66 7.18 1.94
C PHE A 110 11.69 6.45 3.29
N LEU A 111 10.60 6.56 4.04
CA LEU A 111 10.36 5.78 5.24
C LEU A 111 9.19 4.86 4.98
N TRP A 112 9.37 3.57 5.26
CA TRP A 112 8.31 2.58 5.15
C TRP A 112 8.11 1.87 6.48
N PHE A 113 6.85 1.60 6.80
CA PHE A 113 6.44 0.95 8.03
C PHE A 113 5.54 -0.23 7.69
N ARG A 114 5.88 -1.42 8.20
CA ARG A 114 4.92 -2.53 8.29
C ARG A 114 3.98 -2.27 9.45
N THR A 115 2.69 -2.29 9.19
CA THR A 115 1.69 -2.27 10.24
C THR A 115 1.44 -3.70 10.71
N ILE A 116 1.87 -4.02 11.93
CA ILE A 116 1.57 -5.31 12.56
C ILE A 116 0.18 -5.18 13.21
N ILE A 117 -0.88 -5.57 12.49
CA ILE A 117 -2.20 -5.72 13.10
C ILE A 117 -2.17 -6.98 13.98
N ARG A 118 -1.86 -6.82 15.26
CA ARG A 118 -2.11 -7.88 16.26
C ARG A 118 -3.61 -7.96 16.53
N LEU A 119 -4.33 -8.70 15.70
CA LEU A 119 -5.64 -9.22 16.09
C LEU A 119 -5.43 -10.18 17.27
N ARG A 120 -5.55 -9.68 18.51
CA ARG A 120 -5.73 -10.56 19.67
C ARG A 120 -7.08 -11.24 19.50
N SER A 121 -7.09 -12.45 18.95
CA SER A 121 -8.18 -13.39 19.16
C SER A 121 -8.34 -13.59 20.66
N ARG A 122 -9.38 -13.01 21.27
CA ARG A 122 -9.92 -13.54 22.53
C ARG A 122 -10.46 -14.92 22.17
N LYS A 123 -9.70 -15.97 22.46
CA LYS A 123 -10.31 -17.28 22.64
C LYS A 123 -11.35 -17.12 23.75
N ALA A 124 -12.62 -17.35 23.40
CA ALA A 124 -13.65 -17.57 24.38
C ALA A 124 -13.23 -18.76 25.24
N ASP A 125 -13.06 -18.53 26.54
CA ASP A 125 -12.94 -19.60 27.53
C ASP A 125 -14.27 -20.36 27.59
N GLN A 126 -14.46 -21.30 26.68
CA GLN A 126 -15.35 -22.44 26.90
C GLN A 126 -14.50 -23.56 27.51
N GLY A 127 -14.61 -23.74 28.82
CA GLY A 127 -14.02 -24.90 29.48
C GLY A 127 -14.08 -24.85 31.00
N GLY A 128 -15.12 -25.45 31.57
CA GLY A 128 -15.03 -26.02 32.92
C GLY A 128 -15.99 -25.45 33.97
N PHE A 129 -17.28 -25.77 33.85
CA PHE A 129 -18.12 -25.93 35.05
C PHE A 129 -17.58 -27.15 35.82
N GLN A 130 -16.91 -26.93 36.95
CA GLN A 130 -16.75 -27.97 37.96
C GLN A 130 -17.88 -27.83 38.98
N SER A 131 -18.76 -28.84 38.95
CA SER A 131 -19.73 -29.14 39.98
C SER A 131 -19.01 -29.45 41.28
N LEU A 132 -19.24 -28.64 42.31
CA LEU A 132 -18.91 -28.99 43.70
C LEU A 132 -19.90 -30.06 44.16
N ALA A 133 -19.37 -31.23 44.50
CA ALA A 133 -20.01 -32.23 45.36
C ALA A 133 -19.35 -32.17 46.74
#